data_AF-A0A6B9Z2N4-F1
#
_entry.id   AF-A0A6B9Z2N4-F1
#
_cell.length_a   1.000
_cell.length_b   1.000
_cell.length_c   1.000
_cell.angle_alpha   90.00
_cell.angle_beta   90.00
_cell.angle_gamma   90.00
#
_symmetry.space_group_name_H-M   'P 1'
#
loop_
_entity.id
_entity.type
_entity.pdbx_description
1 polymer ?
#
loop_
_entity_poly.entity_id
_entity_poly.type
_entity_poly.pdbx_seq_one_letter_code
_entity_poly.pdbx_strand_id
1 'polypeptide(L)' 'MSNDVSFLEKKIESLFGEEPFNDVDEELFRWLMFAYFDKGSNIKNLDASNFEMFKGKLAVLIDAVYEWHQGRMKLEKS' A
#
# COMPACT_ATOMS: atom_id res chain seq x y z
N MET A 1 -17.90 13.75 -3.00
CA MET A 1 -17.18 12.51 -2.64
C MET A 1 -15.70 12.76 -2.83
N SER A 2 -14.91 12.27 -1.89
CA SER A 2 -13.57 12.68 -1.49
C SER A 2 -12.51 12.37 -2.55
N ASN A 3 -11.90 13.39 -3.16
CA ASN A 3 -10.83 13.23 -4.16
C ASN A 3 -9.63 12.40 -3.63
N ASP A 4 -9.40 12.40 -2.33
CA ASP A 4 -8.24 11.74 -1.71
C ASP A 4 -8.37 10.21 -1.67
N VAL A 5 -9.59 9.67 -1.53
CA VAL A 5 -9.84 8.22 -1.61
C VAL A 5 -9.53 7.75 -3.03
N SER A 6 -9.93 8.54 -4.04
CA SER A 6 -9.64 8.23 -5.44
C SER A 6 -8.15 8.26 -5.79
N PHE A 7 -7.32 9.02 -5.06
CA PHE A 7 -5.88 9.08 -5.31
C PHE A 7 -5.17 7.83 -4.81
N LEU A 8 -5.46 7.44 -3.58
CA LEU A 8 -4.93 6.20 -2.99
C LEU A 8 -5.37 4.97 -3.78
N GLU A 9 -6.65 4.88 -4.15
CA GLU A 9 -7.19 3.78 -4.96
C GLU A 9 -6.44 3.65 -6.29
N LYS A 10 -6.24 4.76 -7.01
CA LYS A 10 -5.45 4.77 -8.26
C LYS A 10 -4.01 4.33 -8.06
N LYS A 11 -3.40 4.69 -6.93
CA LYS A 11 -2.03 4.26 -6.61
C LYS A 11 -1.97 2.76 -6.37
N ILE A 12 -2.93 2.22 -5.61
CA ILE A 12 -3.07 0.77 -5.39
C ILE A 12 -3.28 0.07 -6.74
N GLU A 13 -4.24 0.49 -7.55
CA GLU A 13 -4.50 -0.09 -8.88
C GLU A 13 -3.26 -0.08 -9.79
N SER A 14 -2.43 0.97 -9.72
CA SER A 14 -1.20 1.05 -10.51
C SER A 14 -0.03 0.21 -9.99
N LEU A 15 -0.05 -0.15 -8.71
CA LEU A 15 1.06 -0.84 -8.04
C LEU A 15 0.92 -2.35 -8.10
N PHE A 16 -0.31 -2.84 -7.96
CA PHE A 16 -0.62 -4.27 -7.97
C PHE A 16 -0.66 -4.79 -9.41
N GLY A 17 -0.12 -5.99 -9.63
CA GLY A 17 -0.21 -6.68 -10.92
C GLY A 17 -1.62 -7.23 -11.19
N GLU A 18 -1.76 -7.91 -12.33
CA GLU A 18 -2.97 -8.67 -12.63
C GLU A 18 -3.12 -9.87 -11.68
N GLU A 19 -4.36 -10.26 -11.40
CA GLU A 19 -4.65 -11.46 -10.62
C GLU A 19 -4.45 -12.74 -11.45
N PRO A 20 -3.92 -13.83 -10.87
CA PRO A 20 -3.55 -13.99 -9.46
C PRO A 20 -2.26 -13.24 -9.10
N PHE A 21 -2.26 -12.59 -7.94
CA PHE A 21 -1.10 -11.83 -7.46
C PHE A 21 0.12 -12.73 -7.30
N ASN A 22 1.28 -12.17 -7.64
CA ASN A 22 2.57 -12.80 -7.35
C ASN A 22 2.94 -12.63 -5.87
N ASP A 23 4.00 -13.31 -5.44
CA ASP A 23 4.48 -13.26 -4.05
C ASP A 23 4.77 -11.83 -3.56
N VAL A 24 5.27 -10.95 -4.43
CA VAL A 24 5.56 -9.55 -4.07
C VAL A 24 4.26 -8.79 -3.78
N ASP A 25 3.27 -8.95 -4.65
CA ASP A 25 1.97 -8.32 -4.53
C ASP A 25 1.18 -8.85 -3.32
N GLU A 26 1.24 -10.16 -3.05
CA GLU A 26 0.64 -10.72 -1.83
C GLU A 26 1.22 -10.12 -0.54
N GLU A 27 2.55 -10.00 -0.45
CA GLU A 27 3.20 -9.45 0.74
C GLU A 27 2.96 -7.93 0.86
N LEU A 28 2.89 -7.21 -0.27
CA LEU A 28 2.49 -5.80 -0.27
C LEU A 28 1.05 -5.62 0.21
N PHE A 29 0.13 -6.51 -0.19
CA PHE A 29 -1.23 -6.52 0.31
C PHE A 29 -1.29 -6.76 1.82
N ARG A 30 -0.52 -7.73 2.34
CA ARG A 30 -0.44 -7.98 3.79
C ARG A 30 0.05 -6.76 4.56
N TRP A 31 1.06 -6.07 4.04
CA TRP A 31 1.56 -4.83 4.63
C TRP A 31 0.48 -3.73 4.62
N LEU A 32 -0.23 -3.56 3.50
CA LEU A 32 -1.31 -2.59 3.40
C LEU A 32 -2.42 -2.87 4.43
N MET A 33 -2.82 -4.14 4.57
CA MET A 33 -3.80 -4.55 5.57
C MET A 33 -3.34 -4.27 7.00
N PHE A 34 -2.05 -4.51 7.30
CA PHE A 34 -1.45 -4.13 8.58
C PHE A 34 -1.55 -2.62 8.82
N ALA A 35 -1.14 -1.80 7.85
CA ALA A 35 -1.13 -0.35 7.97
C ALA A 35 -2.53 0.26 8.22
N TYR A 36 -3.58 -0.31 7.62
CA TYR A 36 -4.95 0.22 7.72
C TYR A 36 -5.74 -0.29 8.92
N PHE A 37 -5.54 -1.57 9.28
CA PHE A 37 -6.44 -2.27 10.19
C PHE A 37 -5.74 -2.83 11.42
N ASP A 38 -4.43 -2.62 11.59
CA ASP A 38 -3.57 -3.33 12.55
C ASP A 38 -3.73 -4.86 12.43
N LYS A 39 -4.09 -5.30 11.22
CA LYS A 39 -4.36 -6.69 10.84
C LYS A 39 -3.53 -7.02 9.62
N GLY A 40 -2.33 -7.51 9.87
CA GLY A 40 -1.49 -8.14 8.87
C GLY A 40 -0.46 -8.99 9.59
N SER A 41 -0.20 -10.17 9.06
CA SER A 41 0.82 -11.06 9.62
C SER A 41 2.23 -10.53 9.32
N ASN A 42 3.23 -11.26 9.80
CA ASN A 42 4.60 -11.07 9.34
C ASN A 42 4.67 -11.19 7.80
N ILE A 43 5.53 -10.37 7.19
CA ILE A 43 5.92 -10.50 5.79
C ILE A 43 6.77 -11.78 5.67
N LYS A 44 6.50 -12.61 4.67
CA LYS A 44 7.27 -13.83 4.40
C LYS A 44 8.69 -13.50 3.91
N ASN A 45 9.58 -14.49 3.98
CA ASN A 45 10.91 -14.37 3.37
C ASN A 45 10.78 -14.35 1.84
N LEU A 46 11.02 -13.19 1.23
CA LEU A 46 11.19 -13.04 -0.22
C LEU A 46 12.66 -13.32 -0.59
N ASP A 47 12.89 -13.89 -1.78
CA ASP A 47 14.24 -13.90 -2.35
C ASP A 47 14.73 -12.48 -2.65
N ALA A 48 16.02 -12.32 -2.92
CA ALA A 48 16.63 -11.01 -3.12
C ALA A 48 15.95 -10.18 -4.24
N SER A 49 15.56 -10.81 -5.35
CA SER A 49 14.94 -10.12 -6.48
C SER A 49 13.53 -9.64 -6.11
N ASN A 50 12.75 -10.53 -5.50
CA ASN A 50 11.41 -10.22 -5.05
C ASN A 50 11.41 -9.20 -3.91
N PHE A 51 12.41 -9.23 -3.03
CA PHE A 51 12.56 -8.25 -1.97
C PHE A 51 12.91 -6.85 -2.49
N GLU A 52 13.78 -6.73 -3.50
CA GLU A 52 14.04 -5.43 -4.13
C GLU A 52 12.79 -4.86 -4.80
N MET A 53 12.01 -5.70 -5.48
CA MET A 53 10.74 -5.30 -6.08
C MET A 53 9.71 -4.88 -5.04
N PHE A 54 9.60 -5.66 -3.96
CA PHE A 54 8.76 -5.34 -2.81
C PHE A 54 9.11 -3.99 -2.21
N LYS A 55 10.39 -3.71 -1.95
CA LYS A 55 10.84 -2.39 -1.44
C LYS A 55 10.45 -1.25 -2.38
N GLY A 56 10.63 -1.44 -3.68
CA GLY A 56 10.26 -0.44 -4.69
C GLY A 56 8.77 -0.10 -4.64
N LYS A 57 7.91 -1.13 -4.63
CA LYS A 57 6.45 -0.93 -4.54
C LYS A 57 6.02 -0.36 -3.18
N LEU A 58 6.63 -0.84 -2.09
CA LEU A 58 6.35 -0.40 -0.73
C LEU A 58 6.66 1.09 -0.53
N ALA A 59 7.77 1.59 -1.07
CA ALA A 59 8.13 3.01 -0.97
C ALA A 59 7.02 3.91 -1.55
N VAL A 60 6.54 3.57 -2.75
CA VAL A 60 5.45 4.29 -3.41
C VAL A 60 4.14 4.21 -2.60
N LEU A 61 3.85 3.03 -2.04
CA LEU A 61 2.63 2.82 -1.27
C LEU A 61 2.65 3.56 0.06
N ILE A 62 3.78 3.59 0.77
CA ILE A 62 3.95 4.33 2.03
C ILE A 62 3.69 5.82 1.81
N ASP A 63 4.27 6.40 0.76
CA ASP A 63 4.10 7.83 0.46
C ASP A 63 2.61 8.14 0.19
N ALA A 64 1.93 7.31 -0.60
CA ALA A 64 0.51 7.47 -0.89
C ALA A 64 -0.37 7.36 0.36
N VAL A 65 -0.07 6.38 1.23
CA VAL A 65 -0.79 6.19 2.50
C VAL A 65 -0.57 7.36 3.44
N TYR A 66 0.65 7.87 3.54
CA TYR A 66 0.97 9.04 4.36
C TYR A 66 0.23 10.29 3.89
N GLU A 67 0.26 10.58 2.58
CA GLU A 67 -0.47 11.72 1.99
C GLU A 67 -1.97 11.63 2.25
N TRP A 68 -2.55 10.43 2.10
CA TRP A 68 -3.94 10.17 2.40
C TRP A 68 -4.27 10.44 3.88
N HIS A 69 -3.44 9.98 4.82
CA HIS A 69 -3.61 10.29 6.24
C HIS A 69 -3.52 11.79 6.53
N GLN A 70 -2.56 12.49 5.94
CA GLN A 70 -2.42 13.94 6.11
C GLN A 70 -3.63 14.71 5.56
N GLY A 71 -4.17 14.30 4.41
CA GLY A 71 -5.40 14.85 3.83
C GLY A 71 -6.59 14.71 4.79
N ARG A 72 -6.78 13.52 5.38
CA ARG A 72 -7.84 13.27 6.37
C ARG A 72 -7.70 14.14 7.62
N MET A 73 -6.49 14.28 8.17
CA MET A 73 -6.26 15.12 9.34
C MET A 73 -6.56 16.62 9.09
N LYS A 74 -6.40 17.10 7.86
CA LYS A 74 -6.75 18.48 7.49
C LYS A 74 -8.27 18.68 7.46
N LEU A 75 -9.02 17.71 6.93
CA LEU A 75 -10.49 17.75 6.87
C LEU A 75 -11.13 17.65 8.26
N GLU A 76 -10.55 16.91 9.19
CA GLU A 76 -11.05 16.77 10.57
C GLU A 76 -10.81 18.03 11.44
N LYS A 77 -9.95 18.95 11.00
CA LYS A 77 -9.61 20.19 11.71
C LYS A 77 -10.27 21.46 11.13
N SER A 78 -10.99 21.35 10.02
CA SER A 78 -11.74 22.44 9.38
C SER A 78 -13.22 22.39 9.74
#